data_AF-A0A6J1QCJ9-F1
#
_entry.id   AF-A0A6J1QCJ9-F1
#
_cell.length_a   1.000
_cell.length_b   1.000
_cell.length_c   1.000
_cell.angle_alpha   90.00
_cell.angle_beta   90.00
_cell.angle_gamma   90.00
#
_symmetry.space_group_name_H-M   'P 1'
#
loop_
_entity.id
_entity.type
_entity.pdbx_description
1 polymer ?
#
loop_
_entity_poly.entity_id
_entity_poly.type
_entity_poly.pdbx_seq_one_letter_code
_entity_poly.pdbx_strand_id
1 'polypeptide(L)'
;MWPRILDIVMPMNESRPRITMPIPTEYFVDQEKYFYLILLHLNVATCIGATAYIATGTMLITYLKHACGMFKIASYRIERAMMINILQNSMENEIMIYKAMIYAVDIHRKAIKFAELLITNFEGSFLFLIAVSVCCLSLNLFRIFQSVTFGNSKEELLLHFLIVAIILLYMFLANYAGQEITDHNNHVFSTAYNVRWYTAPLSIQKLILFLLQRGSKTFSLNVGGLFAASLKCFASLTSASISYFTVIYSTQQ
;
A
#
# COMPACT_ATOMS: atom_id res chain seq x y z
N MET A 1 -0.24 20.26 24.64
CA MET A 1 -0.42 21.68 24.26
C MET A 1 -1.58 22.34 25.03
N TRP A 2 -2.76 21.70 25.10
CA TRP A 2 -3.95 22.28 25.75
C TRP A 2 -3.90 22.61 27.26
N PRO A 3 -3.19 21.87 28.15
CA PRO A 3 -3.30 22.12 29.60
C PRO A 3 -2.67 23.43 30.10
N ARG A 4 -1.52 23.88 29.53
CA ARG A 4 -0.86 25.13 29.95
C ARG A 4 -1.55 26.39 29.42
N ILE A 5 -2.21 26.31 28.26
CA ILE A 5 -3.08 27.39 27.79
C ILE A 5 -4.28 27.50 28.74
N LEU A 6 -4.81 26.37 29.19
CA LEU A 6 -5.86 26.34 30.22
C LEU A 6 -5.37 26.84 31.59
N ASP A 7 -4.09 26.71 31.95
CA ASP A 7 -3.56 27.32 33.19
C ASP A 7 -3.47 28.85 33.11
N ILE A 8 -3.26 29.42 31.92
CA ILE A 8 -3.26 30.88 31.70
C ILE A 8 -4.69 31.43 31.60
N VAL A 9 -5.60 30.68 30.98
CA VAL A 9 -6.99 31.11 30.71
C VAL A 9 -7.95 30.75 31.85
N MET A 10 -7.68 29.67 32.61
CA MET A 10 -8.46 29.16 33.74
C MET A 10 -7.53 28.54 34.82
N PRO A 11 -6.87 29.38 35.63
CA PRO A 11 -6.00 28.91 36.71
C PRO A 11 -6.82 28.17 37.79
N MET A 12 -6.38 26.96 38.16
CA MET A 12 -6.94 26.20 39.29
C MET A 12 -6.04 26.34 40.52
N ASN A 13 -6.62 26.23 41.72
CA ASN A 13 -5.91 26.35 42.99
C ASN A 13 -5.05 25.10 43.34
N GLU A 14 -5.11 24.06 42.51
CA GLU A 14 -4.27 22.86 42.62
C GLU A 14 -3.33 22.73 41.41
N SER A 15 -2.12 22.22 41.65
CA SER A 15 -1.15 21.93 40.58
C SER A 15 -1.67 20.81 39.70
N ARG A 16 -1.99 21.10 38.42
CA ARG A 16 -2.30 20.04 37.44
C ARG A 16 -1.14 19.05 37.38
N PRO A 17 -1.40 17.72 37.28
CA PRO A 17 -0.33 16.75 37.13
C PRO A 17 0.52 17.12 35.91
N ARG A 18 1.85 17.20 36.13
CA ARG A 18 2.82 17.57 35.09
C ARG A 18 2.65 16.62 33.91
N ILE A 19 2.45 17.21 32.72
CA ILE A 19 2.27 16.52 31.45
C ILE A 19 3.38 15.47 31.31
N THR A 20 3.04 14.20 31.48
CA THR A 20 3.85 13.09 31.00
C THR A 20 3.87 13.24 29.49
N MET A 21 5.05 13.42 28.89
CA MET A 21 5.15 13.42 27.44
C MET A 21 4.51 12.13 26.91
N PRO A 22 3.61 12.19 25.92
CA PRO A 22 2.99 10.99 25.37
C PRO A 22 4.01 10.00 24.78
N ILE A 23 5.22 10.48 24.49
CA ILE A 23 6.39 9.67 24.15
C ILE A 23 7.48 9.99 25.18
N PRO A 24 7.88 9.06 26.06
CA PRO A 24 9.02 9.27 26.94
C PRO A 24 10.28 9.38 26.07
N THR A 25 10.88 10.57 26.00
CA THR A 25 12.12 10.83 25.27
C THR A 25 13.16 11.36 26.23
N GLU A 26 14.31 10.69 26.29
CA GLU A 26 15.45 11.13 27.11
C GLU A 26 16.22 12.21 26.34
N TYR A 27 16.19 13.45 26.84
CA TYR A 27 16.86 14.58 26.21
C TYR A 27 18.24 14.90 26.82
N PHE A 28 18.74 14.11 27.78
CA PHE A 28 20.01 14.31 28.51
C PHE A 28 20.26 15.77 28.97
N VAL A 29 19.19 16.55 29.13
CA VAL A 29 19.15 17.97 29.45
C VAL A 29 17.98 18.18 30.41
N ASP A 30 18.08 19.17 31.31
CA ASP A 30 17.01 19.52 32.25
C ASP A 30 15.68 19.79 31.51
N GLN A 31 14.76 18.84 31.62
CA GLN A 31 13.48 18.86 30.91
C GLN A 31 12.55 19.99 31.38
N GLU A 32 12.70 20.44 32.62
CA GLU A 32 11.89 21.52 33.18
C GLU A 32 12.36 22.87 32.66
N LYS A 33 13.68 23.08 32.65
CA LYS A 33 14.29 24.33 32.17
C LYS A 33 14.09 24.53 30.66
N TYR A 34 14.16 23.47 29.87
CA TYR A 34 14.11 23.54 28.40
C TYR A 34 12.79 23.02 27.81
N PHE A 35 11.74 22.93 28.61
CA PHE A 35 10.44 22.36 28.22
C PHE A 35 9.91 22.87 26.87
N TYR A 36 9.91 24.18 26.64
CA TYR A 36 9.38 24.76 25.39
C TYR A 36 10.24 24.42 24.17
N LEU A 37 11.57 24.34 24.32
CA LEU A 37 12.47 23.95 23.22
C LEU A 37 12.32 22.46 22.90
N ILE A 38 12.21 21.60 23.92
CA ILE A 38 11.98 20.16 23.72
C ILE A 38 10.63 19.93 23.05
N LEU A 39 9.58 20.62 23.51
CA LEU A 39 8.25 20.55 22.90
C LEU A 39 8.28 21.04 21.43
N LEU A 40 8.96 22.15 21.15
CA LEU A 40 9.11 22.65 19.78
C LEU A 40 9.84 21.62 18.90
N HIS A 41 10.96 21.08 19.38
CA HIS A 41 11.72 20.06 18.67
C HIS A 41 10.85 18.82 18.39
N LEU A 42 10.12 18.32 19.39
CA LEU A 42 9.23 17.17 19.23
C LEU A 42 8.17 17.44 18.15
N ASN A 43 7.50 18.59 18.18
CA ASN A 43 6.49 18.93 17.18
C ASN A 43 7.10 19.03 15.78
N VAL A 44 8.24 19.71 15.63
CA VAL A 44 8.93 19.84 14.33
C VAL A 44 9.36 18.47 13.81
N ALA A 45 9.96 17.63 14.66
CA ALA A 45 10.37 16.28 14.29
C ALA A 45 9.17 15.41 13.87
N THR A 46 8.06 15.46 14.62
CA THR A 46 6.82 14.74 14.28
C THR A 46 6.23 15.26 12.97
N CYS A 47 6.20 16.57 12.72
CA CYS A 47 5.72 17.12 11.46
C CYS A 47 6.58 16.68 10.27
N ILE A 48 7.91 16.73 10.40
CA ILE A 48 8.84 16.28 9.35
C ILE A 48 8.67 14.77 9.10
N GLY A 49 8.61 13.96 10.16
CA GLY A 49 8.41 12.52 10.04
C GLY A 49 7.07 12.15 9.38
N ALA A 50 5.97 12.77 9.82
CA ALA A 50 4.64 12.53 9.25
C ALA A 50 4.57 12.95 7.77
N THR A 51 5.13 14.11 7.42
CA THR A 51 5.16 14.57 6.02
C THR A 51 6.00 13.66 5.15
N ALA A 52 7.19 13.24 5.60
CA ALA A 52 8.04 12.30 4.87
C ALA A 52 7.35 10.94 4.66
N TYR A 53 6.67 10.43 5.69
CA TYR A 53 5.92 9.17 5.62
C TYR A 53 4.77 9.24 4.60
N ILE A 54 3.93 10.28 4.70
CA ILE A 54 2.79 10.49 3.77
C ILE A 54 3.29 10.71 2.35
N ALA A 55 4.33 11.53 2.16
CA ALA A 55 4.94 11.79 0.85
C ALA A 55 5.47 10.49 0.20
N THR A 56 6.17 9.66 0.98
CA THR A 56 6.71 8.39 0.47
C THR A 56 5.58 7.42 0.11
N GLY A 57 4.57 7.27 0.98
CA GLY A 57 3.41 6.42 0.72
C GLY A 57 2.62 6.85 -0.52
N THR A 58 2.34 8.14 -0.65
CA THR A 58 1.63 8.70 -1.82
C THR A 58 2.43 8.57 -3.11
N MET A 59 3.76 8.78 -3.07
CA MET A 59 4.64 8.55 -4.21
C MET A 59 4.56 7.09 -4.69
N LEU A 60 4.66 6.11 -3.78
CA LEU A 60 4.57 4.69 -4.13
C LEU A 60 3.21 4.35 -4.75
N ILE A 61 2.11 4.79 -4.13
CA ILE A 61 0.75 4.59 -4.68
C ILE A 61 0.63 5.22 -6.07
N THR A 62 1.20 6.41 -6.28
CA THR A 62 1.17 7.10 -7.59
C THR A 62 1.90 6.29 -8.66
N TYR A 63 3.05 5.72 -8.34
CA TYR A 63 3.76 4.83 -9.27
C TYR A 63 2.95 3.57 -9.60
N LEU A 64 2.33 2.94 -8.59
CA LEU A 64 1.46 1.78 -8.82
C LEU A 64 0.27 2.15 -9.72
N LYS A 65 -0.37 3.30 -9.47
CA LYS A 65 -1.45 3.84 -10.32
C LYS A 65 -0.98 4.17 -11.73
N HIS A 66 0.25 4.65 -11.90
CA HIS A 66 0.85 4.86 -13.21
C HIS A 66 0.96 3.53 -13.97
N ALA A 67 1.40 2.46 -13.32
CA ALA A 67 1.42 1.11 -13.91
C ALA A 67 0.01 0.64 -14.32
N CYS A 68 -0.99 0.80 -13.45
CA CYS A 68 -2.40 0.54 -13.77
C CYS A 68 -2.87 1.31 -15.02
N GLY A 69 -2.51 2.60 -15.11
CA GLY A 69 -2.80 3.45 -16.26
C GLY A 69 -2.17 2.92 -17.55
N MET A 70 -0.91 2.46 -17.50
CA MET A 70 -0.26 1.83 -18.66
C MET A 70 -0.97 0.56 -19.11
N PHE A 71 -1.39 -0.30 -18.17
CA PHE A 71 -2.19 -1.49 -18.49
C PHE A 71 -3.52 -1.10 -19.17
N LYS A 72 -4.23 -0.11 -18.62
CA LYS A 72 -5.49 0.39 -19.20
C LYS A 72 -5.29 0.94 -20.61
N ILE A 73 -4.20 1.68 -20.86
CA ILE A 73 -3.86 2.19 -22.19
C ILE A 73 -3.56 1.03 -23.16
N ALA A 74 -2.85 -0.01 -22.71
CA ALA A 74 -2.58 -1.19 -23.52
C ALA A 74 -3.88 -1.90 -23.91
N SER A 75 -4.79 -2.17 -22.95
CA SER A 75 -6.14 -2.71 -23.22
C SER A 75 -6.88 -1.89 -24.25
N TYR A 76 -7.02 -0.57 -24.02
CA TYR A 76 -7.74 0.33 -24.92
C TYR A 76 -7.19 0.30 -26.35
N ARG A 77 -5.87 0.23 -26.51
CA ARG A 77 -5.23 0.17 -27.83
C ARG A 77 -5.47 -1.16 -28.54
N ILE A 78 -5.48 -2.29 -27.82
CA ILE A 78 -5.83 -3.60 -28.37
C ILE A 78 -7.27 -3.56 -28.90
N GLU A 79 -8.21 -3.09 -28.08
CA GLU A 79 -9.62 -3.01 -28.46
C GLU A 79 -9.84 -2.10 -29.67
N ARG A 80 -9.24 -0.91 -29.66
CA ARG A 80 -9.36 0.05 -30.76
C ARG A 80 -8.74 -0.47 -32.06
N ALA A 81 -7.58 -1.12 -32.00
CA ALA A 81 -6.95 -1.71 -33.18
C ALA A 81 -7.85 -2.77 -33.84
N MET A 82 -8.55 -3.55 -33.01
CA MET A 82 -9.48 -4.59 -33.47
C MET A 82 -10.80 -4.03 -34.01
N MET A 83 -11.28 -2.90 -33.50
CA MET A 83 -12.46 -2.20 -34.04
C MET A 83 -12.22 -1.63 -35.45
N ILE A 84 -11.03 -1.08 -35.71
CA ILE A 84 -10.69 -0.54 -37.04
C ILE A 84 -10.71 -1.65 -38.11
N ASN A 85 -10.29 -2.86 -37.76
CA ASN A 85 -10.33 -4.03 -38.65
C ASN A 85 -11.74 -4.36 -39.16
N ILE A 86 -12.78 -4.08 -38.36
CA ILE A 86 -14.17 -4.36 -38.72
C ILE A 86 -14.69 -3.38 -39.78
N LEU A 87 -14.22 -2.12 -39.74
CA LEU A 87 -14.77 -1.04 -40.54
C LEU A 87 -14.22 -1.02 -41.97
N GLN A 88 -12.98 -1.44 -42.20
CA GLN A 88 -12.35 -1.27 -43.51
C GLN A 88 -11.21 -2.27 -43.75
N ASN A 89 -11.46 -3.24 -44.65
CA ASN A 89 -10.54 -4.35 -44.91
C ASN A 89 -9.61 -4.02 -46.09
N SER A 90 -8.59 -3.18 -45.85
CA SER A 90 -7.55 -2.82 -46.84
C SER A 90 -6.16 -3.24 -46.37
N MET A 91 -5.25 -3.49 -47.32
CA MET A 91 -3.87 -3.89 -47.03
C MET A 91 -3.11 -2.85 -46.17
N GLU A 92 -3.37 -1.56 -46.37
CA GLU A 92 -2.80 -0.48 -45.54
C GLU A 92 -3.30 -0.54 -44.08
N ASN A 93 -4.56 -0.95 -43.88
CA ASN A 93 -5.14 -1.10 -42.55
C ASN A 93 -4.53 -2.28 -41.80
N GLU A 94 -4.20 -3.38 -42.46
CA GLU A 94 -3.51 -4.51 -41.81
C GLU A 94 -2.16 -4.09 -41.21
N ILE A 95 -1.37 -3.31 -41.95
CA ILE A 95 -0.07 -2.79 -41.48
C ILE A 95 -0.27 -1.85 -40.28
N MET A 96 -1.30 -1.00 -40.34
CA MET A 96 -1.62 -0.07 -39.26
C MET A 96 -2.07 -0.81 -37.99
N ILE A 97 -2.93 -1.83 -38.11
CA ILE A 97 -3.39 -2.66 -36.99
C ILE A 97 -2.21 -3.41 -36.38
N TYR A 98 -1.34 -3.99 -37.21
CA TYR A 98 -0.15 -4.68 -36.75
C TYR A 98 0.78 -3.75 -35.94
N LYS A 99 1.04 -2.54 -36.44
CA LYS A 99 1.81 -1.51 -35.71
C LYS A 99 1.14 -1.12 -34.38
N ALA A 100 -0.18 -0.91 -34.39
CA ALA A 100 -0.93 -0.56 -33.19
C ALA A 100 -0.89 -1.66 -32.12
N MET A 101 -1.00 -2.93 -32.55
CA MET A 101 -0.90 -4.09 -31.68
C MET A 101 0.50 -4.24 -31.08
N ILE A 102 1.57 -4.11 -31.88
CA ILE A 102 2.95 -4.11 -31.38
C ILE A 102 3.12 -3.04 -30.30
N TYR A 103 2.62 -1.83 -30.56
CA TYR A 103 2.74 -0.73 -29.62
C TYR A 103 1.98 -1.01 -28.31
N ALA A 104 0.80 -1.63 -28.36
CA ALA A 104 0.06 -2.03 -27.17
C ALA A 104 0.80 -3.10 -26.35
N VAL A 105 1.40 -4.09 -27.03
CA VAL A 105 2.23 -5.14 -26.41
C VAL A 105 3.48 -4.53 -25.77
N ASP A 106 4.12 -3.55 -26.40
CA ASP A 106 5.29 -2.87 -25.85
C ASP A 106 4.93 -2.08 -24.58
N ILE A 107 3.81 -1.36 -24.57
CA ILE A 107 3.31 -0.69 -23.36
C ILE A 107 3.02 -1.71 -22.25
N HIS A 108 2.34 -2.82 -22.56
CA HIS A 108 2.07 -3.89 -21.60
C HIS A 108 3.36 -4.45 -20.99
N ARG A 109 4.37 -4.73 -21.82
CA ARG A 109 5.67 -5.22 -21.36
C ARG A 109 6.41 -4.19 -20.51
N LYS A 110 6.36 -2.92 -20.89
CA LYS A 110 6.96 -1.82 -20.11
C LYS A 110 6.27 -1.67 -18.75
N ALA A 111 4.95 -1.78 -18.69
CA ALA A 111 4.18 -1.72 -17.45
C ALA A 111 4.57 -2.84 -16.48
N ILE A 112 4.67 -4.09 -16.97
CA ILE A 112 5.14 -5.24 -16.19
C ILE A 112 6.55 -4.97 -15.64
N LYS A 113 7.49 -4.61 -16.52
CA LYS A 113 8.88 -4.34 -16.11
C LYS A 113 8.98 -3.21 -15.09
N PHE A 114 8.20 -2.16 -15.26
CA PHE A 114 8.16 -1.03 -14.34
C PHE A 114 7.68 -1.46 -12.95
N ALA A 115 6.60 -2.26 -12.89
CA ALA A 115 6.07 -2.74 -11.63
C ALA A 115 7.02 -3.73 -10.93
N GLU A 116 7.68 -4.63 -11.69
CA GLU A 116 8.73 -5.52 -11.16
C GLU A 116 9.90 -4.71 -10.58
N LEU A 117 10.41 -3.74 -11.34
CA LEU A 117 11.54 -2.89 -10.92
C LEU A 117 11.22 -2.07 -9.66
N LEU A 118 9.99 -1.57 -9.56
CA LEU A 118 9.53 -0.87 -8.36
C LEU A 118 9.57 -1.78 -7.13
N ILE A 119 9.06 -3.01 -7.24
CA ILE A 119 9.05 -3.93 -6.10
C ILE A 119 10.46 -4.37 -5.73
N THR A 120 11.31 -4.71 -6.70
CA THR A 120 12.69 -5.13 -6.43
C THR A 120 13.52 -4.02 -5.76
N ASN A 121 13.36 -2.76 -6.17
CA ASN A 121 14.10 -1.65 -5.57
C ASN A 121 13.73 -1.39 -4.10
N PHE A 122 12.49 -1.69 -3.69
CA PHE A 122 11.99 -1.46 -2.34
C PHE A 122 11.77 -2.75 -1.54
N GLU A 123 12.25 -3.88 -2.05
CA GLU A 123 11.98 -5.21 -1.51
C GLU A 123 12.36 -5.33 -0.02
N GLY A 124 13.59 -4.93 0.33
CA GLY A 124 14.05 -4.95 1.73
C GLY A 124 13.23 -4.05 2.65
N SER A 125 12.86 -2.85 2.16
CA SER A 125 12.03 -1.92 2.92
C SER A 125 10.63 -2.46 3.15
N PHE A 126 10.02 -3.11 2.16
CA PHE A 126 8.71 -3.73 2.30
C PHE A 126 8.72 -4.93 3.24
N LEU A 127 9.74 -5.80 3.18
CA LEU A 127 9.87 -6.91 4.13
C LEU A 127 10.00 -6.42 5.57
N PHE A 128 10.85 -5.41 5.79
CA PHE A 128 10.98 -4.79 7.11
C PHE A 128 9.66 -4.20 7.59
N LEU A 129 8.95 -3.49 6.72
CA LEU A 129 7.68 -2.86 7.05
C LEU A 129 6.59 -3.89 7.36
N ILE A 130 6.53 -5.02 6.65
CA ILE A 130 5.61 -6.12 6.93
C ILE A 130 5.90 -6.70 8.33
N ALA A 131 7.16 -6.99 8.64
CA ALA A 131 7.54 -7.53 9.95
C ALA A 131 7.18 -6.55 11.09
N VAL A 132 7.53 -5.27 10.96
CA VAL A 132 7.19 -4.24 11.92
C VAL A 132 5.67 -4.11 12.06
N SER A 133 4.92 -4.11 10.96
CA SER A 133 3.45 -3.98 11.00
C SER A 133 2.79 -5.12 11.76
N VAL A 134 3.24 -6.37 11.54
CA VAL A 134 2.72 -7.55 12.24
C VAL A 134 3.06 -7.52 13.73
N CYS A 135 4.30 -7.19 14.09
CA CYS A 135 4.71 -7.05 15.49
C CYS A 135 4.01 -5.90 16.20
N CYS A 136 3.89 -4.73 15.56
CA CYS A 136 3.18 -3.59 16.13
C CYS A 136 1.70 -3.89 16.31
N LEU A 137 1.05 -4.55 15.33
CA LEU A 137 -0.36 -4.92 15.45
C LEU A 137 -0.58 -5.91 16.60
N SER A 138 0.25 -6.95 16.74
CA SER A 138 0.11 -7.92 17.83
C SER A 138 0.30 -7.29 19.22
N LEU A 139 1.31 -6.41 19.38
CA LEU A 139 1.56 -5.71 20.64
C LEU A 139 0.46 -4.71 21.00
N ASN A 140 -0.09 -3.98 20.02
CA ASN A 140 -1.17 -3.04 20.29
C ASN A 140 -2.49 -3.77 20.62
N LEU A 141 -2.79 -4.89 19.95
CA LEU A 141 -3.92 -5.75 20.33
C LEU A 141 -3.79 -6.26 21.76
N PHE A 142 -2.58 -6.68 22.14
CA PHE A 142 -2.28 -7.11 23.50
C PHE A 142 -2.48 -5.99 24.53
N ARG A 143 -2.01 -4.77 24.24
CA ARG A 143 -2.22 -3.59 25.11
C ARG A 143 -3.70 -3.22 25.26
N ILE A 144 -4.48 -3.30 24.19
CA ILE A 144 -5.94 -3.11 24.26
C ILE A 144 -6.57 -4.14 25.20
N PHE A 145 -6.19 -5.41 25.06
CA PHE A 145 -6.70 -6.47 25.94
C PHE A 145 -6.35 -6.24 27.42
N GLN A 146 -5.09 -5.89 27.72
CA GLN A 146 -4.67 -5.56 29.08
C GLN A 146 -5.45 -4.36 29.62
N SER A 147 -5.61 -3.30 28.82
CA SER A 147 -6.33 -2.10 29.23
C SER A 147 -7.79 -2.37 29.59
N VAL A 148 -8.46 -3.26 28.84
CA VAL A 148 -9.85 -3.65 29.10
C VAL A 148 -9.95 -4.53 30.35
N THR A 149 -8.99 -5.44 30.55
CA THR A 149 -9.04 -6.44 31.63
C THR A 149 -8.65 -5.86 32.99
N PHE A 150 -7.59 -5.05 33.04
CA PHE A 150 -7.02 -4.50 34.28
C PHE A 150 -7.49 -3.07 34.60
N GLY A 151 -8.31 -2.47 33.74
CA GLY A 151 -8.93 -1.16 33.99
C GLY A 151 -7.97 0.02 33.82
N ASN A 152 -7.18 0.04 32.74
CA ASN A 152 -6.35 1.22 32.41
C ASN A 152 -7.21 2.43 31.99
N SER A 153 -6.57 3.60 31.93
CA SER A 153 -7.22 4.86 31.52
C SER A 153 -7.90 4.74 30.14
N LYS A 154 -9.10 5.33 30.00
CA LYS A 154 -9.84 5.37 28.72
C LYS A 154 -9.03 6.02 27.59
N GLU A 155 -8.15 6.95 27.93
CA GLU A 155 -7.26 7.65 26.98
C GLU A 155 -6.24 6.70 26.36
N GLU A 156 -5.63 5.82 27.16
CA GLU A 156 -4.67 4.81 26.67
C GLU A 156 -5.34 3.80 25.74
N LEU A 157 -6.56 3.36 26.06
CA LEU A 157 -7.34 2.46 25.21
C LEU A 157 -7.62 3.08 23.84
N LEU A 158 -8.08 4.34 23.83
CA LEU A 158 -8.37 5.07 22.59
C LEU A 158 -7.12 5.25 21.73
N LEU A 159 -5.97 5.51 22.34
CA LEU A 159 -4.70 5.65 21.64
C LEU A 159 -4.29 4.34 20.94
N HIS A 160 -4.29 3.21 21.64
CA HIS A 160 -3.92 1.93 21.04
C HIS A 160 -4.93 1.50 19.96
N PHE A 161 -6.22 1.77 20.17
CA PHE A 161 -7.24 1.51 19.16
C PHE A 161 -7.01 2.32 17.88
N LEU A 162 -6.67 3.61 17.99
CA LEU A 162 -6.34 4.46 16.85
C LEU A 162 -5.10 3.94 16.10
N ILE A 163 -4.06 3.51 16.83
CA ILE A 163 -2.85 2.93 16.23
C ILE A 163 -3.20 1.65 15.45
N VAL A 164 -4.01 0.75 16.03
CA VAL A 164 -4.48 -0.46 15.34
C VAL A 164 -5.24 -0.10 14.06
N ALA A 165 -6.16 0.86 14.12
CA ALA A 165 -6.91 1.31 12.95
C ALA A 165 -6.00 1.86 11.84
N ILE A 166 -4.98 2.65 12.20
CA ILE A 166 -4.00 3.19 11.25
C ILE A 166 -3.17 2.08 10.62
N ILE A 167 -2.65 1.12 11.41
CA ILE A 167 -1.86 0.00 10.89
C ILE A 167 -2.69 -0.86 9.94
N LEU A 168 -3.93 -1.19 10.31
CA LEU A 168 -4.84 -1.96 9.46
C LEU A 168 -5.16 -1.22 8.16
N LEU A 169 -5.47 0.08 8.23
CA LEU A 169 -5.71 0.90 7.04
C LEU A 169 -4.49 0.93 6.11
N TYR A 170 -3.29 1.11 6.67
CA TYR A 170 -2.06 1.13 5.90
C TYR A 170 -1.79 -0.21 5.20
N MET A 171 -1.86 -1.33 5.94
CA MET A 171 -1.68 -2.66 5.37
C MET A 171 -2.74 -2.98 4.31
N PHE A 172 -3.99 -2.57 4.53
CA PHE A 172 -5.07 -2.73 3.57
C PHE A 172 -4.79 -1.96 2.28
N LEU A 173 -4.45 -0.66 2.37
CA LEU A 173 -4.17 0.17 1.19
C LEU A 173 -2.99 -0.37 0.37
N ALA A 174 -1.91 -0.79 1.03
CA ALA A 174 -0.74 -1.35 0.35
C ALA A 174 -1.08 -2.65 -0.41
N ASN A 175 -1.80 -3.58 0.23
CA ASN A 175 -2.21 -4.84 -0.38
C ASN A 175 -3.30 -4.66 -1.45
N TYR A 176 -4.21 -3.70 -1.25
CA TYR A 176 -5.21 -3.34 -2.24
C TYR A 176 -4.58 -2.77 -3.51
N ALA A 177 -3.57 -1.90 -3.39
CA ALA A 177 -2.84 -1.38 -4.55
C ALA A 177 -2.12 -2.51 -5.33
N GLY A 178 -1.55 -3.50 -4.62
CA GLY A 178 -0.97 -4.70 -5.25
C GLY A 178 -2.00 -5.56 -5.99
N GLN A 179 -3.17 -5.76 -5.39
CA GLN A 179 -4.30 -6.45 -6.01
C GLN A 179 -4.78 -5.71 -7.26
N GLU A 180 -4.92 -4.40 -7.19
CA GLU A 180 -5.42 -3.57 -8.29
C GLU A 180 -4.53 -3.65 -9.53
N ILE A 181 -3.20 -3.66 -9.37
CA ILE A 181 -2.26 -3.85 -10.49
C ILE A 181 -2.44 -5.23 -11.12
N THR A 182 -2.57 -6.26 -10.28
CA THR A 182 -2.79 -7.63 -10.75
C THR A 182 -4.08 -7.72 -11.57
N ASP A 183 -5.14 -7.08 -11.09
CA ASP A 183 -6.43 -7.03 -11.77
C ASP A 183 -6.36 -6.25 -13.10
N HIS A 184 -5.64 -5.12 -13.14
CA HIS A 184 -5.41 -4.37 -14.39
C HIS A 184 -4.60 -5.17 -15.42
N ASN A 185 -3.60 -5.92 -14.99
CA ASN A 185 -2.86 -6.81 -15.88
C ASN A 185 -3.78 -7.94 -16.41
N ASN A 186 -4.61 -8.53 -15.55
CA ASN A 186 -5.60 -9.54 -15.97
C ASN A 186 -6.67 -8.96 -16.90
N HIS A 187 -7.03 -7.69 -16.74
CA HIS A 187 -7.94 -6.99 -17.64
C HIS A 187 -7.37 -6.89 -19.07
N VAL A 188 -6.05 -6.72 -19.24
CA VAL A 188 -5.41 -6.75 -20.57
C VAL A 188 -5.62 -8.11 -21.24
N PHE A 189 -5.45 -9.20 -20.48
CA PHE A 189 -5.70 -10.54 -20.96
C PHE A 189 -7.18 -10.75 -21.34
N SER A 190 -8.11 -10.33 -20.48
CA SER A 190 -9.55 -10.39 -20.76
C SER A 190 -9.93 -9.59 -22.02
N THR A 191 -9.33 -8.40 -22.20
CA THR A 191 -9.54 -7.57 -23.40
C THR A 191 -9.05 -8.31 -24.65
N ALA A 192 -7.84 -8.86 -24.61
CA ALA A 192 -7.27 -9.61 -25.73
C ALA A 192 -8.06 -10.88 -26.09
N TYR A 193 -8.74 -11.49 -25.10
CA TYR A 193 -9.61 -12.65 -25.32
C TYR A 193 -10.94 -12.27 -25.96
N ASN A 194 -11.55 -11.16 -25.53
CA ASN A 194 -12.90 -10.73 -25.93
C ASN A 194 -12.95 -10.01 -27.29
N VAL A 195 -11.83 -9.49 -27.79
CA VAL A 195 -11.78 -8.93 -29.14
C VAL A 195 -12.01 -10.01 -30.20
N ARG A 196 -12.51 -9.63 -31.38
CA ARG A 196 -12.77 -10.54 -32.52
C ARG A 196 -11.48 -10.97 -33.22
N TRP A 197 -10.52 -11.52 -32.47
CA TRP A 197 -9.20 -11.90 -32.97
C TRP A 197 -9.28 -12.92 -34.11
N TYR A 198 -10.30 -13.78 -34.12
CA TYR A 198 -10.53 -14.78 -35.17
C TYR A 198 -10.85 -14.19 -36.55
N THR A 199 -11.24 -12.92 -36.64
CA THR A 199 -11.42 -12.20 -37.92
C THR A 199 -10.21 -11.34 -38.30
N ALA A 200 -9.13 -11.35 -37.50
CA ALA A 200 -7.91 -10.62 -37.79
C ALA A 200 -7.02 -11.38 -38.78
N PRO A 201 -6.11 -10.68 -39.49
CA PRO A 201 -5.02 -11.31 -40.24
C PRO A 201 -4.20 -12.28 -39.38
N LEU A 202 -3.63 -13.31 -40.02
CA LEU A 202 -2.89 -14.39 -39.35
C LEU A 202 -1.73 -13.89 -38.46
N SER A 203 -1.08 -12.80 -38.84
CA SER A 203 0.00 -12.17 -38.07
C SER A 203 -0.49 -11.66 -36.71
N ILE A 204 -1.68 -11.05 -36.67
CA ILE A 204 -2.30 -10.50 -35.46
C ILE A 204 -2.87 -11.63 -34.60
N GLN A 205 -3.46 -12.66 -35.20
CA GLN A 205 -3.92 -13.85 -34.48
C GLN A 205 -2.78 -14.51 -33.69
N LYS A 206 -1.61 -14.69 -34.32
CA LYS A 206 -0.42 -15.24 -33.65
C LYS A 206 0.06 -14.35 -32.50
N LEU A 207 0.03 -13.02 -32.66
CA LEU A 207 0.42 -12.09 -31.60
C LEU A 207 -0.51 -12.15 -30.39
N ILE A 208 -1.83 -12.20 -30.64
CA ILE A 208 -2.84 -12.35 -29.58
C ILE A 208 -2.69 -13.70 -28.89
N LEU A 209 -2.39 -14.78 -29.62
CA LEU A 209 -2.10 -16.08 -29.03
C LEU A 209 -0.94 -16.01 -28.03
N PHE A 210 0.16 -15.31 -28.36
CA PHE A 210 1.27 -15.12 -27.42
C PHE A 210 0.89 -14.27 -26.20
N LEU A 211 0.06 -13.23 -26.40
CA LEU A 211 -0.48 -12.45 -25.29
C LEU A 211 -1.33 -13.31 -24.35
N LEU A 212 -2.20 -14.16 -24.92
CA LEU A 212 -3.04 -15.06 -24.15
C LEU A 212 -2.21 -16.12 -23.41
N GLN A 213 -1.22 -16.72 -24.08
CA GLN A 213 -0.31 -17.67 -23.45
C GLN A 213 0.50 -17.04 -22.30
N ARG A 214 0.82 -15.75 -22.41
CA ARG A 214 1.51 -15.02 -21.33
C ARG A 214 0.54 -14.66 -20.19
N GLY A 215 -0.67 -14.22 -20.51
CA GLY A 215 -1.67 -13.82 -19.52
C GLY A 215 -2.28 -14.98 -18.74
N SER A 216 -2.10 -16.23 -19.18
CA SER A 216 -2.44 -17.42 -18.38
C SER A 216 -1.51 -17.64 -17.20
N LYS A 217 -0.33 -16.99 -17.17
CA LYS A 217 0.54 -16.95 -15.98
C LYS A 217 0.06 -15.84 -15.05
N THR A 218 -0.13 -16.19 -13.78
CA THR A 218 -0.48 -15.23 -12.73
C THR A 218 0.63 -14.20 -12.57
N PHE A 219 0.33 -12.95 -12.90
CA PHE A 219 1.19 -11.82 -12.54
C PHE A 219 0.82 -11.35 -11.14
N SER A 220 1.79 -11.31 -10.23
CA SER A 220 1.59 -10.78 -8.89
C SER A 220 2.83 -10.01 -8.45
N LEU A 221 2.61 -8.94 -7.68
CA LEU A 221 3.70 -8.17 -7.09
C LEU A 221 4.24 -8.92 -5.87
N ASN A 222 5.32 -9.66 -6.09
CA ASN A 222 5.94 -10.50 -5.07
C ASN A 222 7.07 -9.76 -4.37
N VAL A 223 6.98 -9.67 -3.05
CA VAL A 223 8.00 -9.12 -2.15
C VAL A 223 8.77 -10.28 -1.53
N GLY A 224 10.08 -10.37 -1.73
CA GLY A 224 10.93 -11.41 -1.13
C GLY A 224 10.72 -12.80 -1.69
N GLY A 225 9.86 -12.96 -2.71
CA GLY A 225 9.31 -14.27 -3.10
C GLY A 225 8.39 -14.93 -2.06
N LEU A 226 8.14 -14.26 -0.92
CA LEU A 226 7.38 -14.77 0.21
C LEU A 226 5.96 -14.21 0.26
N PHE A 227 5.80 -12.93 -0.07
CA PHE A 227 4.53 -12.21 0.05
C PHE A 227 4.08 -11.68 -1.29
N ALA A 228 2.93 -12.15 -1.78
CA ALA A 228 2.28 -11.58 -2.96
C ALA A 228 1.28 -10.51 -2.51
N ALA A 229 1.54 -9.23 -2.86
CA ALA A 229 0.70 -8.10 -2.47
C ALA A 229 -0.73 -8.29 -2.99
N SER A 230 -1.66 -8.61 -2.08
CA SER A 230 -3.03 -9.03 -2.39
C SER A 230 -3.91 -8.95 -1.15
N LEU A 231 -5.23 -8.89 -1.34
CA LEU A 231 -6.17 -8.93 -0.21
C LEU A 231 -6.05 -10.23 0.61
N LYS A 232 -5.66 -11.33 -0.04
CA LYS A 232 -5.34 -12.60 0.64
C LYS A 232 -4.13 -12.46 1.56
N CYS A 233 -3.07 -11.77 1.12
CA CYS A 233 -1.90 -11.49 1.95
C CYS A 233 -2.27 -10.63 3.16
N PHE A 234 -3.07 -9.57 2.97
CA PHE A 234 -3.59 -8.76 4.09
C PHE A 234 -4.31 -9.59 5.15
N ALA A 235 -5.22 -10.48 4.74
CA ALA A 235 -5.92 -11.37 5.67
C ALA A 235 -4.95 -12.30 6.41
N SER A 236 -3.96 -12.86 5.71
CA SER A 236 -2.93 -13.71 6.30
C SER A 236 -2.07 -12.97 7.33
N LEU A 237 -1.65 -11.73 7.04
CA LEU A 237 -0.85 -10.91 7.96
C LEU A 237 -1.64 -10.50 9.20
N THR A 238 -2.93 -10.17 9.03
CA THR A 238 -3.83 -9.87 10.14
C THR A 238 -4.04 -11.10 11.02
N SER A 239 -4.27 -12.26 10.41
CA SER A 239 -4.39 -13.54 11.12
C SER A 239 -3.11 -13.86 11.91
N ALA A 240 -1.94 -13.69 11.30
CA ALA A 240 -0.65 -13.92 11.98
C ALA A 240 -0.48 -12.98 13.19
N SER A 241 -0.88 -11.71 13.06
CA SER A 241 -0.82 -10.73 14.15
C SER A 241 -1.72 -11.14 15.33
N ILE A 242 -2.93 -11.64 15.03
CA ILE A 242 -3.85 -12.18 16.05
C ILE A 242 -3.26 -13.44 16.70
N SER A 243 -2.68 -14.36 15.92
CA SER A 243 -2.02 -15.55 16.45
C SER A 243 -0.88 -15.20 17.39
N TYR A 244 -0.03 -14.21 17.04
CA TYR A 244 1.04 -13.75 17.92
C TYR A 244 0.51 -13.08 19.18
N PHE A 245 -0.57 -12.29 19.08
CA PHE A 245 -1.28 -11.77 20.26
C PHE A 245 -1.72 -12.91 21.19
N THR A 246 -2.34 -13.97 20.66
CA THR A 246 -2.79 -15.12 21.45
C THR A 246 -1.62 -15.86 22.12
N VAL A 247 -0.49 -16.01 21.42
CA VAL A 247 0.72 -16.61 22.01
C VAL A 247 1.24 -15.78 23.17
N ILE A 248 1.39 -14.47 23.00
CA ILE A 248 1.83 -13.56 24.07
C ILE A 248 0.88 -13.66 25.27
N TYR A 249 -0.43 -13.66 25.03
CA TYR A 249 -1.43 -13.84 26.07
C TYR A 249 -1.25 -15.16 26.83
N SER A 250 -1.05 -16.28 26.12
CA SER A 250 -0.89 -17.59 26.75
C SER A 250 0.35 -17.71 27.65
N THR A 251 1.41 -16.95 27.38
CA THR A 251 2.63 -16.93 28.22
C THR A 251 2.49 -16.17 29.54
N GLN A 252 1.36 -15.48 29.74
CA GLN A 252 1.07 -14.75 30.98
C GLN A 252 0.13 -15.49 31.94
N GLN A 253 -0.44 -16.63 31.51
CA GLN A 253 -1.18 -17.57 32.37
C GLN A 253 -0.22 -18.55 33.04
#